data_AF-A0A1Q9D4H4-F1
#
_entry.id   AF-A0A1Q9D4H4-F1
#
_cell.length_a   1.000
_cell.length_b   1.000
_cell.length_c   1.000
_cell.angle_alpha   90.00
_cell.angle_beta   90.00
_cell.angle_gamma   90.00
#
_symmetry.space_group_name_H-M   'P 1'
#
loop_
_entity.id
_entity.type
_entity.pdbx_description
1 polymer ?
#
loop_
_entity_poly.entity_id
_entity_poly.type
_entity_poly.pdbx_seq_one_letter_code
_entity_poly.pdbx_strand_id
1 'polypeptide(L)'
;MPDQISKTLRPSSSSAPAPSSSLPPGSPDFAKGEKIQVWSESRQEWLLGVVQEVFSVDSKSEGFDVPAGSVKVLSETGVKWVLPKDRARMLQKVQVPSSLDLKAMLKAALSEPSTLHRHAESVDKFADRRLLSGPVRFYLVSRFYPPSTRPMRSRVWQTSLASALSSRATT
;
A
#
# COMPACT_ATOMS: atom_id res chain seq x y z
N MET A 1 51.29 -36.59 -48.43
CA MET A 1 51.66 -36.13 -47.07
C MET A 1 50.39 -35.65 -46.39
N PRO A 2 50.16 -36.03 -45.11
CA PRO A 2 48.91 -35.94 -44.35
C PRO A 2 48.63 -34.47 -43.94
N ASP A 3 47.46 -34.03 -43.46
CA ASP A 3 46.74 -34.30 -42.18
C ASP A 3 45.29 -33.77 -42.36
N GLN A 4 44.16 -34.43 -42.07
CA GLN A 4 43.64 -35.01 -40.82
C GLN A 4 43.64 -34.08 -39.60
N ILE A 5 42.67 -33.16 -39.48
CA ILE A 5 42.17 -32.70 -38.15
C ILE A 5 40.67 -32.33 -38.19
N SER A 6 39.85 -33.34 -37.87
CA SER A 6 38.73 -33.32 -36.93
C SER A 6 38.03 -31.98 -36.60
N LYS A 7 36.84 -31.76 -37.17
CA LYS A 7 35.85 -30.83 -36.59
C LYS A 7 34.66 -31.63 -36.05
N THR A 8 34.79 -32.01 -34.79
CA THR A 8 33.78 -32.62 -33.93
C THR A 8 32.51 -31.77 -33.92
N LEU A 9 31.45 -32.28 -34.57
CA LEU A 9 30.09 -31.79 -34.39
C LEU A 9 29.61 -32.26 -33.02
N ARG A 10 29.51 -31.31 -32.09
CA ARG A 10 28.89 -31.52 -30.79
C ARG A 10 27.36 -31.45 -30.99
N PRO A 11 26.57 -32.51 -30.73
CA PRO A 11 25.13 -32.37 -30.62
C PRO A 11 24.82 -31.62 -29.33
N SER A 12 24.29 -30.40 -29.45
CA SER A 12 23.80 -29.63 -28.31
C SER A 12 22.61 -30.35 -27.71
N SER A 13 22.87 -30.97 -26.56
CA SER A 13 21.90 -31.57 -25.66
C SER A 13 20.73 -30.63 -25.35
N SER A 14 19.53 -31.11 -25.64
CA SER A 14 18.41 -31.19 -24.70
C SER A 14 18.33 -30.03 -23.68
N SER A 15 17.74 -28.92 -24.10
CA SER A 15 17.19 -27.92 -23.17
C SER A 15 15.74 -28.29 -22.88
N ALA A 16 15.51 -28.86 -21.70
CA ALA A 16 14.18 -29.09 -21.15
C ALA A 16 13.44 -27.75 -20.99
N PRO A 17 12.12 -27.67 -21.22
CA PRO A 17 11.32 -26.54 -20.75
C PRO A 17 11.21 -26.65 -19.22
N ALA A 18 12.03 -25.85 -18.52
CA ALA A 18 11.86 -25.61 -17.10
C ALA A 18 10.45 -25.04 -16.83
N PRO A 19 9.79 -25.39 -15.70
CA PRO A 19 8.58 -24.70 -15.29
C PRO A 19 8.90 -23.22 -15.08
N SER A 20 8.23 -22.36 -15.83
CA SER A 20 8.35 -20.91 -15.78
C SER A 20 7.84 -20.36 -14.45
N SER A 21 8.65 -20.49 -13.40
CA SER A 21 8.48 -19.79 -12.13
C SER A 21 9.62 -18.78 -11.96
N SER A 22 9.73 -17.85 -12.90
CA SER A 22 10.58 -16.67 -12.75
C SER A 22 9.73 -15.41 -12.90
N LEU A 23 8.79 -15.25 -11.96
CA LEU A 23 8.29 -13.92 -11.63
C LEU A 23 9.48 -13.12 -11.07
N PRO A 24 9.79 -11.93 -11.61
CA PRO A 24 10.86 -11.11 -11.04
C PRO A 24 10.54 -10.81 -9.56
N PRO A 25 11.50 -11.00 -8.64
CA PRO A 25 11.35 -10.61 -7.24
C PRO A 25 11.40 -9.09 -7.13
N GLY A 26 10.27 -8.41 -7.35
CA GLY A 26 10.26 -6.95 -7.51
C GLY A 26 9.41 -6.19 -6.50
N SER A 27 8.21 -6.67 -6.17
CA SER A 27 7.34 -5.97 -5.23
C SER A 27 6.21 -6.89 -4.78
N PRO A 28 5.84 -6.90 -3.49
CA PRO A 28 4.68 -7.66 -3.05
C PRO A 28 3.45 -7.16 -3.81
N ASP A 29 2.85 -8.04 -4.62
CA ASP A 29 1.57 -7.75 -5.25
C ASP A 29 0.52 -7.63 -4.16
N PHE A 30 0.00 -6.42 -4.00
CA PHE A 30 -1.09 -6.14 -3.08
C PHE A 30 -2.39 -6.42 -3.83
N ALA A 31 -3.33 -7.08 -3.16
CA ALA A 31 -4.68 -7.28 -3.68
C ALA A 31 -5.64 -6.25 -3.09
N LYS A 32 -6.65 -5.84 -3.86
CA LYS A 32 -7.76 -5.04 -3.34
C LYS A 32 -8.46 -5.81 -2.20
N GLY A 33 -8.66 -5.14 -1.07
CA GLY A 33 -9.22 -5.72 0.16
C GLY A 33 -8.18 -6.39 1.08
N GLU A 34 -6.91 -6.49 0.67
CA GLU A 34 -5.86 -7.08 1.50
C GLU A 34 -5.54 -6.17 2.71
N LYS A 35 -5.35 -6.81 3.88
CA LYS A 35 -4.94 -6.13 5.11
C LYS A 35 -3.44 -5.92 5.11
N ILE A 36 -3.03 -4.69 5.34
CA ILE A 36 -1.63 -4.27 5.27
C ILE A 36 -1.29 -3.34 6.44
N GLN A 37 -0.01 -3.08 6.63
CA GLN A 37 0.49 -2.03 7.50
C GLN A 37 0.98 -0.86 6.64
N VAL A 38 0.64 0.35 7.06
CA VAL A 38 0.95 1.60 6.39
C VAL A 38 1.78 2.47 7.33
N TRP A 39 2.94 2.92 6.86
CA TRP A 39 3.80 3.83 7.65
C TRP A 39 3.16 5.23 7.76
N SER A 40 3.03 5.70 8.99
CA SER A 40 2.58 7.05 9.33
C SER A 40 3.76 7.92 9.74
N GLU A 41 4.12 8.92 8.93
CA GLU A 41 5.23 9.83 9.25
C GLU A 41 4.93 10.74 10.45
N SER A 42 3.67 11.13 10.64
CA SER A 42 3.29 12.00 11.75
C SER A 42 3.32 11.28 13.10
N ARG A 43 3.01 9.99 13.10
CA ARG A 43 3.02 9.14 14.31
C ARG A 43 4.30 8.30 14.44
N GLN A 44 5.14 8.25 13.41
CA GLN A 44 6.33 7.40 13.32
C GLN A 44 6.04 5.93 13.67
N GLU A 45 4.91 5.42 13.18
CA GLU A 45 4.44 4.07 13.49
C GLU A 45 3.77 3.38 12.29
N TRP A 46 3.71 2.05 12.36
CA TRP A 46 2.98 1.22 11.40
C TRP A 46 1.51 1.11 11.82
N LEU A 47 0.62 1.65 10.99
CA LEU A 47 -0.83 1.60 11.21
C LEU A 47 -1.45 0.47 10.39
N LEU A 48 -2.45 -0.20 10.95
CA LEU A 48 -3.25 -1.14 10.17
C LEU A 48 -4.07 -0.39 9.11
N GLY A 49 -4.12 -0.98 7.93
CA GLY A 49 -4.89 -0.47 6.81
C GLY A 49 -5.36 -1.57 5.87
N VAL A 50 -6.19 -1.17 4.90
CA VAL A 50 -6.73 -2.05 3.87
C VAL A 50 -6.50 -1.41 2.51
N VAL A 51 -6.09 -2.22 1.55
CA VAL A 51 -5.93 -1.79 0.16
C VAL A 51 -7.31 -1.54 -0.44
N GLN A 52 -7.62 -0.30 -0.81
CA GLN A 52 -8.87 0.01 -1.51
C GLN A 52 -8.77 -0.25 -3.00
N GLU A 53 -7.63 0.08 -3.60
CA GLU A 53 -7.45 -0.02 -5.05
C GLU A 53 -5.98 -0.10 -5.42
N VAL A 54 -5.69 -0.86 -6.48
CA VAL A 54 -4.35 -1.05 -7.04
C VAL A 54 -4.43 -0.73 -8.51
N PHE A 55 -3.69 0.29 -8.93
CA PHE A 55 -3.69 0.74 -10.31
C PHE A 55 -2.59 -0.01 -11.04
N SER A 56 -2.95 -0.93 -11.93
CA SER A 56 -1.95 -1.71 -12.71
C SER A 56 -1.46 -0.97 -13.94
N VAL A 57 -2.21 0.03 -14.40
CA VAL A 57 -1.94 0.84 -15.60
C VAL A 57 -2.10 2.32 -15.24
N ASP A 58 -1.36 3.19 -15.90
CA ASP A 58 -1.52 4.64 -15.78
C ASP A 58 -2.99 5.01 -16.02
N SER A 59 -3.64 5.60 -15.01
CA SER A 59 -5.08 5.82 -14.99
C SER A 59 -5.40 7.19 -14.40
N LYS A 60 -6.58 7.72 -14.72
CA LYS A 60 -7.11 8.91 -14.04
C LYS A 60 -8.06 8.51 -12.93
N SER A 61 -7.79 8.93 -11.70
CA SER A 61 -8.66 8.71 -10.55
C SER A 61 -8.87 10.03 -9.82
N GLU A 62 -10.13 10.33 -9.49
CA GLU A 62 -10.51 11.57 -8.77
C GLU A 62 -10.03 12.87 -9.46
N GLY A 63 -9.85 12.83 -10.79
CA GLY A 63 -9.33 13.95 -11.57
C GLY A 63 -7.81 14.10 -11.58
N PHE A 64 -7.07 13.16 -10.96
CA PHE A 64 -5.60 13.14 -10.93
C PHE A 64 -5.05 12.01 -11.79
N ASP A 65 -3.89 12.25 -12.42
CA ASP A 65 -3.12 11.21 -13.11
C ASP A 65 -2.39 10.34 -12.07
N VAL A 66 -2.69 9.05 -12.11
CA VAL A 66 -2.17 8.03 -11.20
C VAL A 66 -1.28 7.07 -11.99
N PRO A 67 0.03 7.01 -11.72
CA PRO A 67 0.92 6.11 -12.43
C PRO A 67 0.66 4.64 -12.06
N ALA A 68 0.95 3.74 -13.00
CA ALA A 68 0.91 2.31 -12.83
C ALA A 68 1.73 1.88 -11.60
N GLY A 69 1.18 0.93 -10.85
CA GLY A 69 1.73 0.43 -9.61
C GLY A 69 1.39 1.28 -8.38
N SER A 70 0.64 2.39 -8.52
CA SER A 70 0.14 3.15 -7.36
C SER A 70 -0.93 2.38 -6.60
N VAL A 71 -0.98 2.60 -5.29
CA VAL A 71 -1.93 1.93 -4.40
C VAL A 71 -2.66 2.96 -3.55
N LYS A 72 -3.99 2.85 -3.51
CA LYS A 72 -4.85 3.61 -2.61
C LYS A 72 -5.16 2.77 -1.39
N VAL A 73 -4.78 3.25 -0.21
CA VAL A 73 -4.92 2.52 1.05
C VAL A 73 -5.79 3.31 2.02
N LEU A 74 -6.62 2.62 2.78
CA LEU A 74 -7.41 3.20 3.88
C LEU A 74 -6.79 2.75 5.20
N SER A 75 -6.40 3.70 6.04
CA SER A 75 -5.91 3.49 7.41
C SER A 75 -6.79 4.22 8.43
N GLU A 76 -6.52 4.02 9.72
CA GLU A 76 -7.20 4.74 10.81
C GLU A 76 -7.16 6.27 10.64
N THR A 77 -6.06 6.79 10.10
CA THR A 77 -5.84 8.21 9.84
C THR A 77 -6.49 8.73 8.56
N GLY A 78 -7.14 7.89 7.76
CA GLY A 78 -7.82 8.25 6.51
C GLY A 78 -7.26 7.53 5.28
N VAL A 79 -7.51 8.10 4.10
CA VAL A 79 -7.04 7.55 2.83
C VAL A 79 -5.66 8.10 2.48
N LYS A 80 -4.74 7.21 2.11
CA LYS A 80 -3.39 7.56 1.67
C LYS A 80 -3.12 6.99 0.28
N TRP A 81 -2.51 7.81 -0.56
CA TRP A 81 -2.04 7.41 -1.88
C TRP A 81 -0.55 7.09 -1.79
N VAL A 82 -0.16 5.90 -2.24
CA VAL A 82 1.23 5.44 -2.21
C VAL A 82 1.71 5.19 -3.63
N LEU A 83 2.74 5.93 -4.03
CA LEU A 83 3.38 5.81 -5.34
C LEU A 83 4.18 4.51 -5.44
N PRO A 84 4.41 3.99 -6.66
CA PRO A 84 5.15 2.75 -6.86
C PRO A 84 6.56 2.77 -6.23
N LYS A 85 7.24 3.92 -6.25
CA LYS A 85 8.58 4.10 -5.66
C LYS A 85 8.59 3.99 -4.14
N ASP A 86 7.50 4.39 -3.49
CA ASP A 86 7.40 4.47 -2.03
C ASP A 86 6.75 3.21 -1.42
N ARG A 87 6.15 2.34 -2.24
CA ARG A 87 5.47 1.12 -1.78
C ARG A 87 6.30 0.27 -0.82
N ALA A 88 7.56 -0.02 -1.18
CA ALA A 88 8.41 -0.89 -0.36
C ALA A 88 8.75 -0.27 1.00
N ARG A 89 8.77 1.05 1.10
CA ARG A 89 9.06 1.78 2.34
C ARG A 89 7.81 2.03 3.17
N MET A 90 6.67 2.25 2.52
CA MET A 90 5.45 2.71 3.19
C MET A 90 4.43 1.62 3.45
N LEU A 91 4.50 0.49 2.73
CA LEU A 91 3.54 -0.60 2.83
C LEU A 91 4.23 -1.89 3.23
N GLN A 92 3.65 -2.59 4.19
CA GLN A 92 4.07 -3.93 4.58
C GLN A 92 2.87 -4.88 4.57
N LYS A 93 3.08 -6.10 4.10
CA LYS A 93 2.05 -7.15 4.22
C LYS A 93 1.92 -7.55 5.67
N VAL A 94 0.69 -7.49 6.19
CA VAL A 94 0.41 -8.08 7.50
C VAL A 94 0.47 -9.58 7.30
N GLN A 95 1.42 -10.23 7.98
CA GLN A 95 1.35 -11.67 8.18
C GLN A 95 0.15 -11.91 9.09
N VAL A 96 -1.04 -12.04 8.49
CA VAL A 96 -2.18 -12.53 9.24
C VAL A 96 -1.85 -14.00 9.46
N PRO A 97 -1.61 -14.44 10.71
CA PRO A 97 -1.38 -15.85 10.98
C PRO A 97 -2.56 -16.59 10.34
N SER A 98 -2.24 -17.55 9.49
CA SER A 98 -3.28 -18.26 8.75
C SER A 98 -4.26 -18.85 9.75
N SER A 99 -5.52 -19.07 9.37
CA SER A 99 -6.51 -19.62 10.31
C SER A 99 -6.03 -20.92 10.99
N LEU A 100 -5.17 -21.68 10.32
CA LEU A 100 -4.49 -22.86 10.88
C LEU A 100 -3.50 -22.50 11.99
N ASP A 101 -2.69 -21.46 11.80
CA ASP A 101 -1.78 -20.94 12.83
C ASP A 101 -2.55 -20.41 14.04
N LEU A 102 -3.65 -19.68 13.81
CA LEU A 102 -4.51 -19.22 14.90
C LEU A 102 -5.13 -20.39 15.67
N LYS A 103 -5.58 -21.43 14.96
CA LYS A 103 -6.13 -22.63 15.60
C LYS A 103 -5.06 -23.40 16.39
N ALA A 104 -3.83 -23.47 15.86
CA ALA A 104 -2.69 -24.07 16.56
C ALA A 104 -2.30 -23.26 17.80
N MET A 105 -2.23 -21.93 17.69
CA MET A 105 -1.98 -21.02 18.81
C MET A 105 -3.07 -21.12 19.88
N LEU A 106 -4.36 -21.14 19.47
CA LEU A 106 -5.48 -21.30 20.38
C LEU A 106 -5.42 -22.68 21.08
N LYS A 107 -5.12 -23.74 20.34
CA LYS A 107 -4.96 -25.09 20.90
C LYS A 107 -3.79 -25.15 21.89
N ALA A 108 -2.67 -24.51 21.58
CA ALA A 108 -1.50 -24.42 22.47
C ALA A 108 -1.83 -23.64 23.75
N ALA A 109 -2.50 -22.49 23.62
CA ALA A 109 -2.95 -21.69 24.76
C ALA A 109 -3.96 -22.44 25.64
N LEU A 110 -4.85 -23.24 25.04
CA LEU A 110 -5.78 -24.10 25.78
C LEU A 110 -5.11 -25.32 26.42
N SER A 111 -3.98 -25.80 25.88
CA SER A 111 -3.24 -26.93 26.46
C SER A 111 -2.38 -26.56 27.67
N GLU A 112 -2.07 -25.27 27.88
CA GLU A 112 -1.34 -24.79 29.06
C GLU A 112 -2.20 -23.88 29.96
N PRO A 113 -3.09 -24.46 30.78
CA PRO A 113 -4.00 -23.70 31.64
C PRO A 113 -3.29 -22.86 32.72
N SER A 114 -2.06 -23.21 33.09
CA SER A 114 -1.23 -22.49 34.06
C SER A 114 -0.83 -21.08 33.58
N THR A 115 -0.69 -20.90 32.27
CA THR A 115 -0.32 -19.63 31.64
C THR A 115 -1.51 -18.67 31.62
N LEU A 116 -2.73 -19.21 31.42
CA LEU A 116 -3.99 -18.48 31.57
C LEU A 116 -4.25 -18.06 33.03
N HIS A 117 -3.94 -18.92 34.00
CA HIS A 117 -4.13 -18.63 35.42
C HIS A 117 -3.29 -17.43 35.88
N ARG A 118 -2.01 -17.37 35.49
CA ARG A 118 -1.14 -16.21 35.78
C ARG A 118 -1.64 -14.91 35.15
N HIS A 119 -2.19 -14.97 33.95
CA HIS A 119 -2.73 -13.79 33.29
C HIS A 119 -4.03 -13.32 33.95
N ALA A 120 -4.91 -14.25 34.35
CA ALA A 120 -6.14 -13.95 35.08
C ALA A 120 -5.86 -13.25 36.43
N GLU A 121 -4.91 -13.77 37.23
CA GLU A 121 -4.52 -13.15 38.50
C GLU A 121 -3.87 -11.76 38.32
N SER A 122 -3.18 -11.53 37.21
CA SER A 122 -2.54 -10.24 36.93
C SER A 122 -3.53 -9.17 36.48
N VAL A 123 -4.61 -9.55 35.80
CA VAL A 123 -5.68 -8.61 35.39
C VAL A 123 -6.54 -8.20 36.58
N ASP A 124 -6.81 -9.12 37.50
CA ASP A 124 -7.58 -8.86 38.71
C ASP A 124 -6.89 -7.83 39.63
N LYS A 125 -5.56 -7.96 39.81
CA LYS A 125 -4.74 -6.97 40.52
C LYS A 125 -4.72 -5.58 39.87
N PHE A 126 -5.02 -5.48 38.57
CA PHE A 126 -5.06 -4.20 37.86
C PHE A 126 -6.42 -3.49 38.01
N ALA A 127 -7.49 -4.25 38.21
CA ALA A 127 -8.83 -3.71 38.46
C ALA A 127 -8.90 -3.02 39.84
N ASP A 128 -8.21 -3.57 40.84
CA ASP A 128 -8.22 -3.03 42.22
C ASP A 128 -7.52 -1.65 42.33
N ARG A 129 -6.52 -1.37 41.48
CA ARG A 129 -5.82 -0.07 41.48
C ARG A 129 -6.55 1.08 40.77
N ARG A 130 -7.65 0.84 40.06
CA ARG A 130 -8.35 1.89 39.29
C ARG A 130 -9.48 2.60 40.05
N LEU A 131 -9.81 2.20 41.28
CA LEU A 131 -10.81 2.92 42.07
C LEU A 131 -10.29 4.18 42.78
N LEU A 132 -9.00 4.52 42.64
CA LEU A 132 -8.40 5.70 43.29
C LEU A 132 -7.88 6.78 42.34
N SER A 133 -8.17 6.74 41.03
CA SER A 133 -7.69 7.80 40.12
C SER A 133 -8.71 8.24 39.09
N GLY A 134 -9.51 9.24 39.50
CA GLY A 134 -9.90 10.42 38.73
C GLY A 134 -10.84 10.26 37.50
N PRO A 135 -11.66 11.28 37.19
CA PRO A 135 -12.58 11.24 36.07
C PRO A 135 -11.81 11.25 34.73
N VAL A 136 -11.89 10.15 34.00
CA VAL A 136 -11.40 10.04 32.62
C VAL A 136 -12.31 10.89 31.71
N ARG A 137 -11.83 12.06 31.31
CA ARG A 137 -12.45 12.86 30.24
C ARG A 137 -12.26 12.13 28.91
N PHE A 138 -13.35 11.57 28.40
CA PHE A 138 -13.44 11.12 27.01
C PHE A 138 -13.35 12.34 26.08
N TYR A 139 -12.24 12.47 25.35
CA TYR A 139 -12.16 13.42 24.24
C TYR A 139 -12.75 12.76 22.99
N LEU A 140 -14.01 13.08 22.68
CA LEU A 140 -14.56 12.92 21.33
C LEU A 140 -13.84 13.91 20.41
N VAL A 141 -12.86 13.42 19.64
CA VAL A 141 -12.27 14.18 18.55
C VAL A 141 -13.19 14.08 17.33
N SER A 142 -14.19 14.95 17.30
CA SER A 142 -14.80 15.38 16.04
C SER A 142 -13.80 16.25 15.29
N ARG A 143 -13.22 15.74 14.20
CA ARG A 143 -12.57 16.59 13.19
C ARG A 143 -13.26 16.46 11.85
N PHE A 144 -14.25 17.33 11.72
CA PHE A 144 -14.72 17.95 10.49
C PHE A 144 -13.51 18.33 9.60
N TYR A 145 -13.38 17.71 8.43
CA TYR A 145 -12.52 18.23 7.37
C TYR A 145 -13.33 19.23 6.55
N PRO A 146 -12.94 20.51 6.46
CA PRO A 146 -13.54 21.42 5.47
C PRO A 146 -12.99 21.11 4.07
N PRO A 147 -13.80 21.22 3.00
CA PRO A 147 -13.29 21.24 1.64
C PRO A 147 -12.53 22.55 1.39
N SER A 148 -11.22 22.48 1.20
CA SER A 148 -10.43 23.61 0.69
C SER A 148 -10.59 23.70 -0.83
N THR A 149 -11.64 24.37 -1.27
CA THR A 149 -11.72 24.88 -2.65
C THR A 149 -10.79 26.07 -2.77
N ARG A 150 -9.58 25.86 -3.29
CA ARG A 150 -8.79 26.94 -3.90
C ARG A 150 -9.01 26.93 -5.41
N PRO A 151 -9.68 27.94 -5.98
CA PRO A 151 -9.68 28.14 -7.42
C PRO A 151 -8.29 28.60 -7.86
N MET A 152 -7.59 27.74 -8.60
CA MET A 152 -6.33 28.10 -9.25
C MET A 152 -6.68 29.03 -10.42
N ARG A 153 -6.46 30.33 -10.21
CA ARG A 153 -6.56 31.35 -11.26
C ARG A 153 -5.61 30.98 -12.40
N SER A 154 -6.22 30.73 -13.55
CA SER A 154 -5.61 30.48 -14.84
C SER A 154 -4.57 31.57 -15.17
N ARG A 155 -3.30 31.19 -15.30
CA ARG A 155 -2.28 32.02 -15.94
C ARG A 155 -2.49 31.90 -17.44
N VAL A 156 -3.14 32.91 -18.02
CA VAL A 156 -3.20 33.13 -19.45
C VAL A 156 -1.78 33.46 -19.93
N TRP A 157 -1.16 32.52 -20.63
CA TRP A 157 -0.11 32.81 -21.59
C TRP A 157 -0.69 32.51 -22.96
N GLN A 158 -0.99 33.53 -23.75
CA GLN A 158 -0.88 33.41 -25.20
C GLN A 158 -0.55 34.75 -25.83
N THR A 159 0.52 34.67 -26.61
CA THR A 159 1.26 35.70 -27.31
C THR A 159 0.55 36.17 -28.58
N SER A 160 0.50 37.49 -28.72
CA SER A 160 0.76 38.33 -29.91
C SER A 160 0.56 37.80 -31.35
N LEU A 161 0.00 38.73 -32.15
CA LEU A 161 0.22 39.03 -33.58
C LEU A 161 -0.49 38.19 -34.66
N ALA A 162 -1.48 38.83 -35.31
CA ALA A 162 -1.48 39.04 -36.76
C ALA A 162 -2.50 40.12 -37.18
N SER A 163 -2.00 41.14 -37.86
CA SER A 163 -2.75 42.12 -38.65
C SER A 163 -3.52 41.45 -39.80
N ALA A 164 -4.66 42.01 -40.20
CA ALA A 164 -4.94 42.33 -41.61
C ALA A 164 -6.28 43.07 -41.78
N LEU A 165 -6.22 44.05 -42.68
CA LEU A 165 -7.30 44.87 -43.24
C LEU A 165 -8.45 44.06 -43.84
N SER A 166 -9.67 44.61 -43.81
CA SER A 166 -10.61 44.74 -44.96
C SER A 166 -11.90 45.42 -44.46
N SER A 167 -12.10 46.71 -44.67
CA SER A 167 -12.86 47.30 -45.80
C SER A 167 -14.40 47.14 -45.73
N ARG A 168 -15.06 48.30 -45.50
CA ARG A 168 -16.04 48.95 -46.39
C ARG A 168 -17.54 48.55 -46.34
N ALA A 169 -18.33 49.63 -46.47
CA ALA A 169 -19.71 49.77 -47.00
C ALA A 169 -20.88 49.57 -46.01
N THR A 170 -21.66 50.62 -45.70
CA THR A 170 -22.80 51.22 -46.46
C THR A 170 -24.13 50.60 -46.02
N THR A 171 -24.99 51.38 -45.34
CA THR A 171 -26.31 51.85 -45.79
C THR A 171 -26.93 52.67 -44.67
#